data_AF-A0A9D8I4R1-F1
#
_entry.id   AF-A0A9D8I4R1-F1
#
_cell.length_a   1.000
_cell.length_b   1.000
_cell.length_c   1.000
_cell.angle_alpha   90.00
_cell.angle_beta   90.00
_cell.angle_gamma   90.00
#
_symmetry.space_group_name_H-M   'P 1'
#
loop_
_entity.id
_entity.type
_entity.pdbx_description
1 polymer ?
#
loop_
_entity_poly.entity_id
_entity_poly.type
_entity_poly.pdbx_seq_one_letter_code
_entity_poly.pdbx_strand_id
1 'polypeptide(L)'
;MAKKKSRKRKQPRRSRLPLLVAVAVIAAGAVYYWWGDEDPTTETVVPIETTTAPDVTDSTPAPDTSANVSTVAPPITVYSDTLGDVEFDQLLDDWTVVEAPVPPAHSAPIEPDWVVGNRIDVSLPDGLYWGYLQGVFDEDVRGFNFDVTQVHFGIDACREVFGDGEEVCWNNYGITRVAGGDQLYPAYLDDLLYTSVFLYPTDDGSPRDAFVAPARLWEIVQTGEEIADSPIRSWYLLTIIDGKVIAAEGIYTP
;
A
#
# COMPACT_ATOMS: atom_id res chain seq x y z
N MET A 1 -26.29 69.08 -2.31
CA MET A 1 -25.38 69.38 -3.44
C MET A 1 -24.37 68.24 -3.59
N ALA A 2 -24.47 67.45 -4.66
CA ALA A 2 -23.65 66.26 -4.91
C ALA A 2 -22.41 66.61 -5.76
N LYS A 3 -21.22 66.15 -5.37
CA LYS A 3 -19.99 66.24 -6.18
C LYS A 3 -19.66 64.88 -6.79
N LYS A 4 -19.88 64.80 -8.11
CA LYS A 4 -19.55 63.68 -9.01
C LYS A 4 -18.03 63.64 -9.22
N LYS A 5 -17.34 62.56 -8.81
CA LYS A 5 -15.92 62.34 -9.12
C LYS A 5 -15.77 61.37 -10.29
N SER A 6 -14.94 61.79 -11.24
CA SER A 6 -14.68 61.19 -12.55
C SER A 6 -13.76 59.96 -12.48
N ARG A 7 -14.01 58.99 -13.37
CA ARG A 7 -13.28 57.72 -13.58
C ARG A 7 -11.89 57.92 -14.20
N LYS A 8 -10.93 57.07 -13.83
CA LYS A 8 -9.81 56.68 -14.70
C LYS A 8 -9.75 55.15 -14.81
N ARG A 9 -10.05 54.63 -16.01
CA ARG A 9 -9.81 53.24 -16.41
C ARG A 9 -8.30 53.02 -16.59
N LYS A 10 -7.74 51.97 -15.99
CA LYS A 10 -6.39 51.49 -16.31
C LYS A 10 -6.50 50.33 -17.32
N GLN A 11 -5.78 50.42 -18.44
CA GLN A 11 -5.63 49.34 -19.42
C GLN A 11 -4.66 48.25 -18.90
N PRO A 12 -4.86 46.98 -19.30
CA PRO A 12 -3.98 45.88 -18.90
C PRO A 12 -2.65 45.90 -19.69
N ARG A 13 -1.53 45.80 -18.98
CA ARG A 13 -0.19 45.58 -19.56
C ARG A 13 -0.03 44.10 -19.92
N ARG A 14 0.09 43.80 -21.21
CA ARG A 14 0.59 42.51 -21.73
C ARG A 14 2.09 42.41 -21.45
N SER A 15 2.53 41.47 -20.62
CA SER A 15 3.94 41.07 -20.53
C SER A 15 4.19 39.89 -21.48
N ARG A 16 5.16 40.07 -22.38
CA ARG A 16 5.68 39.05 -23.28
C ARG A 16 6.77 38.28 -22.53
N LEU A 17 6.41 37.14 -21.95
CA LEU A 17 7.36 36.12 -21.51
C LEU A 17 6.72 34.73 -21.59
N PRO A 18 6.49 34.21 -22.83
CA PRO A 18 6.55 32.77 -23.03
C PRO A 18 7.30 32.47 -24.34
N LEU A 19 8.63 32.35 -24.30
CA LEU A 19 9.38 31.83 -25.46
C LEU A 19 10.80 31.30 -25.14
N LEU A 20 11.17 31.08 -23.88
CA LEU A 20 12.54 30.64 -23.53
C LEU A 20 12.64 29.38 -22.67
N VAL A 21 11.53 28.67 -22.41
CA VAL A 21 11.58 27.38 -21.68
C VAL A 21 11.39 26.16 -22.61
N ALA A 22 11.01 26.38 -23.88
CA ALA A 22 10.69 25.29 -24.82
C ALA A 22 11.90 24.65 -25.54
N VAL A 23 13.15 24.96 -25.17
CA VAL A 23 14.36 24.47 -25.90
C VAL A 23 15.27 23.58 -25.04
N ALA A 24 15.03 23.45 -23.73
CA ALA A 24 15.94 22.71 -22.83
C ALA A 24 15.55 21.24 -22.55
N VAL A 25 14.38 20.76 -23.00
CA VAL A 25 13.88 19.41 -22.64
C VAL A 25 14.14 18.34 -23.71
N ILE A 26 14.67 18.70 -24.90
CA ILE A 26 14.93 17.74 -25.99
C ILE A 26 16.33 17.10 -25.91
N ALA A 27 17.19 17.48 -24.95
CA ALA A 27 18.57 17.00 -24.86
C ALA A 27 18.81 15.85 -23.85
N ALA A 28 17.78 15.35 -23.17
CA ALA A 28 17.90 14.22 -22.22
C ALA A 28 17.29 12.90 -22.74
N GLY A 29 16.81 12.88 -24.00
CA GLY A 29 16.13 11.72 -24.60
C GLY A 29 17.03 10.78 -25.41
N ALA A 30 18.36 10.83 -25.28
CA ALA A 30 19.26 10.11 -26.20
C ALA A 30 20.54 9.54 -25.56
N VAL A 31 20.48 9.08 -24.30
CA VAL A 31 21.65 8.43 -23.65
C VAL A 31 21.35 7.02 -23.10
N TYR A 32 20.09 6.57 -23.07
CA TYR A 32 19.74 5.21 -22.59
C TYR A 32 19.60 4.14 -23.69
N TYR A 33 20.38 4.26 -24.76
CA TYR A 33 20.41 3.29 -25.86
C TYR A 33 21.85 2.88 -26.20
N TRP A 34 22.66 2.54 -25.19
CA TRP A 34 23.95 1.90 -25.45
C TRP A 34 24.55 1.25 -24.19
N TRP A 35 24.40 -0.09 -24.12
CA TRP A 35 25.22 -1.12 -23.44
C TRP A 35 24.25 -2.30 -23.24
N GLY A 36 24.26 -3.37 -24.05
CA GLY A 36 25.38 -4.22 -24.48
C GLY A 36 25.45 -5.39 -23.50
N ASP A 37 24.61 -6.42 -23.64
CA ASP A 37 24.89 -7.69 -24.35
C ASP A 37 26.07 -8.46 -23.76
N GLU A 38 25.81 -9.48 -22.94
CA GLU A 38 26.70 -10.64 -22.67
C GLU A 38 25.95 -11.73 -21.89
N ASP A 39 25.61 -12.83 -22.58
CA ASP A 39 25.39 -14.17 -22.00
C ASP A 39 26.77 -14.85 -21.85
N PRO A 40 27.01 -15.71 -20.84
CA PRO A 40 27.04 -17.14 -21.19
C PRO A 40 26.72 -18.19 -20.09
N THR A 41 26.18 -19.32 -20.57
CA THR A 41 26.52 -20.74 -20.28
C THR A 41 26.01 -21.48 -19.03
N THR A 42 25.00 -22.31 -19.29
CA THR A 42 24.91 -23.78 -19.11
C THR A 42 25.99 -24.52 -18.29
N GLU A 43 25.59 -25.18 -17.20
CA GLU A 43 26.29 -26.36 -16.67
C GLU A 43 25.47 -27.65 -16.84
N THR A 44 26.23 -28.72 -17.11
CA THR A 44 25.81 -30.01 -17.68
C THR A 44 25.74 -31.08 -16.59
N VAL A 45 24.69 -31.89 -16.63
CA VAL A 45 24.49 -33.12 -15.83
C VAL A 45 25.26 -34.29 -16.43
N VAL A 46 25.94 -35.12 -15.62
CA VAL A 46 26.11 -36.58 -15.86
C VAL A 46 26.52 -37.35 -14.58
N PRO A 47 26.36 -38.71 -14.50
CA PRO A 47 25.80 -39.44 -13.36
C PRO A 47 26.74 -40.53 -12.81
N ILE A 48 26.33 -41.32 -11.80
CA ILE A 48 26.87 -42.69 -11.62
C ILE A 48 25.74 -43.65 -11.18
N GLU A 49 25.63 -44.73 -11.94
CA GLU A 49 24.68 -45.84 -11.84
C GLU A 49 25.06 -46.90 -10.79
N THR A 50 23.99 -47.56 -10.36
CA THR A 50 23.71 -48.83 -9.69
C THR A 50 24.54 -50.05 -10.11
N THR A 51 24.59 -51.10 -9.25
CA THR A 51 24.41 -52.57 -9.55
C THR A 51 24.77 -53.36 -8.25
N THR A 52 24.00 -54.29 -7.68
CA THR A 52 23.40 -55.53 -8.23
C THR A 52 22.31 -56.12 -7.31
N ALA A 53 21.33 -56.80 -7.92
CA ALA A 53 20.21 -57.62 -7.38
C ALA A 53 20.67 -59.03 -6.91
N PRO A 54 19.84 -60.10 -6.64
CA PRO A 54 18.41 -60.41 -6.95
C PRO A 54 17.58 -60.77 -5.68
N ASP A 55 16.30 -61.17 -5.64
CA ASP A 55 15.52 -62.10 -6.46
C ASP A 55 14.00 -61.98 -6.17
N VAL A 56 13.22 -62.59 -7.06
CA VAL A 56 11.77 -62.63 -7.27
C VAL A 56 10.98 -63.29 -6.11
N THR A 57 9.75 -62.82 -5.80
CA THR A 57 8.46 -63.58 -5.87
C THR A 57 7.25 -62.75 -5.39
N ASP A 58 6.17 -62.92 -6.13
CA ASP A 58 4.79 -62.40 -6.07
C ASP A 58 3.97 -62.79 -4.80
N SER A 59 2.93 -61.99 -4.48
CA SER A 59 1.68 -62.29 -3.74
C SER A 59 1.35 -61.41 -2.49
N THR A 60 0.17 -60.77 -2.58
CA THR A 60 -0.62 -59.92 -1.65
C THR A 60 -1.06 -60.63 -0.32
N PRO A 61 -1.78 -59.98 0.63
CA PRO A 61 -1.33 -59.19 1.81
C PRO A 61 -1.76 -59.77 3.19
N ALA A 62 -1.51 -59.00 4.27
CA ALA A 62 -2.23 -58.87 5.58
C ALA A 62 -1.33 -59.07 6.85
N PRO A 63 -1.73 -58.61 8.06
CA PRO A 63 -1.09 -57.47 8.74
C PRO A 63 -0.55 -57.80 10.16
N ASP A 64 -0.05 -56.76 10.83
CA ASP A 64 0.32 -56.66 12.26
C ASP A 64 1.63 -57.40 12.65
N THR A 65 2.55 -56.90 13.47
CA THR A 65 2.43 -55.96 14.59
C THR A 65 3.83 -55.48 14.99
N SER A 66 3.99 -54.20 15.34
CA SER A 66 5.04 -53.61 16.22
C SER A 66 6.52 -53.74 15.79
N ALA A 67 7.41 -52.76 15.93
CA ALA A 67 7.41 -51.58 16.78
C ALA A 67 8.20 -50.48 16.04
N ASN A 68 7.55 -49.36 15.74
CA ASN A 68 8.27 -48.19 15.22
C ASN A 68 8.71 -47.35 16.42
N VAL A 69 10.01 -47.36 16.71
CA VAL A 69 10.65 -46.39 17.60
C VAL A 69 10.76 -45.09 16.81
N SER A 70 9.69 -44.30 16.81
CA SER A 70 9.69 -42.94 16.29
C SER A 70 9.47 -41.98 17.45
N THR A 71 10.46 -41.12 17.72
CA THR A 71 10.37 -39.97 18.64
C THR A 71 9.63 -38.78 18.05
N VAL A 72 8.93 -38.97 16.92
CA VAL A 72 8.03 -37.97 16.36
C VAL A 72 6.62 -38.42 16.70
N ALA A 73 5.94 -37.63 17.53
CA ALA A 73 4.52 -37.82 17.79
C ALA A 73 3.80 -37.93 16.44
N PRO A 74 2.91 -38.91 16.24
CA PRO A 74 2.13 -38.98 15.01
C PRO A 74 1.40 -37.64 14.81
N PRO A 75 1.26 -37.16 13.56
CA PRO A 75 0.52 -35.93 13.30
C PRO A 75 -0.86 -36.05 13.97
N ILE A 76 -1.13 -35.14 14.89
CA ILE A 76 -2.45 -35.03 15.51
C ILE A 76 -3.35 -34.50 14.40
N THR A 77 -4.32 -35.31 13.97
CA THR A 77 -5.44 -34.81 13.18
C THR A 77 -6.22 -33.87 14.08
N VAL A 78 -6.01 -32.57 13.90
CA VAL A 78 -6.87 -31.55 14.52
C VAL A 78 -8.19 -31.62 13.76
N TYR A 79 -9.20 -32.22 14.38
CA TYR A 79 -10.57 -32.02 13.95
C TYR A 79 -10.94 -30.58 14.32
N SER A 80 -11.48 -29.80 13.37
CA SER A 80 -11.88 -28.39 13.53
C SER A 80 -12.90 -28.16 14.65
N ASP A 81 -13.38 -29.22 15.31
CA ASP A 81 -14.51 -29.25 16.23
C ASP A 81 -14.27 -28.57 17.60
N THR A 82 -13.10 -27.92 17.81
CA THR A 82 -12.84 -27.06 18.99
C THR A 82 -12.62 -25.59 18.67
N LEU A 83 -12.57 -25.26 17.37
CA LEU A 83 -12.77 -23.93 16.83
C LEU A 83 -13.94 -24.08 15.87
N GLY A 84 -15.14 -24.32 16.43
CA GLY A 84 -16.34 -24.64 15.67
C GLY A 84 -16.40 -23.80 14.40
N ASP A 85 -16.50 -24.51 13.27
CA ASP A 85 -16.39 -24.01 11.91
C ASP A 85 -16.48 -22.49 11.84
N VAL A 86 -15.33 -21.81 11.93
CA VAL A 86 -15.27 -20.40 11.57
C VAL A 86 -15.29 -20.38 10.05
N GLU A 87 -16.44 -20.75 9.51
CA GLU A 87 -16.82 -20.34 8.19
C GLU A 87 -16.79 -18.81 8.24
N PHE A 88 -15.78 -18.20 7.62
CA PHE A 88 -15.87 -16.80 7.20
C PHE A 88 -16.89 -16.73 6.05
N ASP A 89 -18.14 -17.12 6.36
CA ASP A 89 -19.22 -17.38 5.41
C ASP A 89 -20.00 -16.11 5.06
N GLN A 90 -19.67 -15.00 5.72
CA GLN A 90 -20.23 -13.70 5.40
C GLN A 90 -19.18 -12.88 4.67
N LEU A 91 -19.18 -13.02 3.35
CA LEU A 91 -18.75 -11.93 2.48
C LEU A 91 -19.52 -10.69 2.93
N LEU A 92 -18.80 -9.68 3.41
CA LEU A 92 -19.41 -8.39 3.73
C LEU A 92 -19.95 -7.80 2.43
N ASP A 93 -21.20 -7.33 2.46
CA ASP A 93 -21.71 -6.54 1.35
C ASP A 93 -20.87 -5.28 1.23
N ASP A 94 -20.59 -4.86 -0.01
CA ASP A 94 -20.01 -3.54 -0.24
C ASP A 94 -20.84 -2.48 0.49
N TRP A 95 -20.17 -1.52 1.12
CA TRP A 95 -20.75 -0.46 1.96
C TRP A 95 -21.24 -0.92 3.33
N THR A 96 -20.97 -2.15 3.76
CA THR A 96 -21.24 -2.56 5.14
C THR A 96 -20.47 -1.65 6.09
N VAL A 97 -21.18 -1.00 7.02
CA VAL A 97 -20.56 -0.14 8.03
C VAL A 97 -19.68 -0.98 8.93
N VAL A 98 -18.44 -0.52 9.10
CA VAL A 98 -17.41 -1.16 9.92
C VAL A 98 -16.93 -0.18 10.98
N GLU A 99 -16.23 -0.70 11.99
CA GLU A 99 -15.58 0.15 12.99
C GLU A 99 -14.44 0.93 12.33
N ALA A 100 -14.28 2.19 12.72
CA ALA A 100 -13.16 3.00 12.24
C ALA A 100 -11.83 2.42 12.77
N PRO A 101 -10.75 2.47 11.99
CA PRO A 101 -9.45 2.02 12.46
C PRO A 101 -9.02 2.84 13.67
N VAL A 102 -8.42 2.19 14.65
CA VAL A 102 -7.83 2.89 15.80
C VAL A 102 -6.48 3.45 15.37
N PRO A 103 -6.28 4.79 15.34
CA PRO A 103 -5.00 5.37 14.96
C PRO A 103 -3.88 4.87 15.88
N PRO A 104 -2.78 4.33 15.34
CA PRO A 104 -1.66 3.95 16.17
C PRO A 104 -0.99 5.20 16.76
N ALA A 105 -0.44 5.07 17.98
CA ALA A 105 0.34 6.14 18.59
C ALA A 105 1.62 6.48 17.79
N HIS A 106 2.15 5.49 17.07
CA HIS A 106 3.34 5.61 16.25
C HIS A 106 3.18 4.79 14.96
N SER A 107 3.64 5.34 13.84
CA SER A 107 3.81 4.58 12.59
C SER A 107 5.17 3.91 12.56
N ALA A 108 5.28 2.83 11.79
CA ALA A 108 6.56 2.23 11.47
C ALA A 108 7.46 3.24 10.72
N PRO A 109 8.78 3.23 10.97
CA PRO A 109 9.69 4.20 10.38
C PRO A 109 9.89 3.96 8.88
N ILE A 110 10.20 5.04 8.16
CA ILE A 110 10.62 5.00 6.76
C ILE A 110 12.03 5.60 6.70
N GLU A 111 13.03 4.77 6.37
CA GLU A 111 14.40 5.25 6.35
C GLU A 111 14.72 6.05 5.09
N PRO A 112 15.57 7.09 5.18
CA PRO A 112 15.79 7.95 4.04
C PRO A 112 16.37 7.31 2.79
N ASP A 113 17.19 6.28 2.97
CA ASP A 113 17.88 5.53 1.93
C ASP A 113 16.99 4.50 1.22
N TRP A 114 15.81 4.19 1.77
CA TRP A 114 14.81 3.34 1.13
C TRP A 114 14.08 4.04 -0.01
N VAL A 115 14.13 5.37 -0.05
CA VAL A 115 13.41 6.18 -1.04
C VAL A 115 14.34 6.53 -2.21
N VAL A 116 14.02 5.98 -3.38
CA VAL A 116 14.73 6.25 -4.64
C VAL A 116 13.81 7.03 -5.57
N GLY A 117 14.16 8.27 -5.85
CA GLY A 117 13.31 9.17 -6.64
C GLY A 117 12.03 9.54 -5.87
N ASN A 118 10.88 9.05 -6.35
CA ASN A 118 9.57 9.24 -5.71
C ASN A 118 8.94 7.92 -5.25
N ARG A 119 9.74 6.88 -5.06
CA ARG A 119 9.29 5.53 -4.68
C ARG A 119 10.11 5.01 -3.52
N ILE A 120 9.47 4.24 -2.66
CA ILE A 120 10.16 3.36 -1.72
C ILE A 120 10.52 2.09 -2.52
N ASP A 121 11.82 1.78 -2.63
CA ASP A 121 12.35 0.71 -3.50
C ASP A 121 12.81 -0.52 -2.71
N VAL A 122 12.30 -0.66 -1.49
CA VAL A 122 12.54 -1.80 -0.60
C VAL A 122 11.21 -2.36 -0.12
N SER A 123 11.21 -3.63 0.30
CA SER A 123 10.09 -4.19 1.05
C SER A 123 10.02 -3.53 2.42
N LEU A 124 8.90 -2.86 2.71
CA LEU A 124 8.67 -2.27 4.02
C LEU A 124 8.56 -3.36 5.10
N PRO A 125 9.18 -3.18 6.28
CA PRO A 125 9.00 -4.08 7.40
C PRO A 125 7.54 -4.19 7.84
N ASP A 126 7.21 -5.30 8.50
CA ASP A 126 5.89 -5.52 9.09
C ASP A 126 5.49 -4.36 10.01
N GLY A 127 4.29 -3.84 9.84
CA GLY A 127 3.80 -2.75 10.67
C GLY A 127 2.63 -1.98 10.09
N LEU A 128 2.29 -0.90 10.79
CA LEU A 128 1.26 0.06 10.42
C LEU A 128 1.89 1.33 9.86
N TYR A 129 1.39 1.75 8.70
CA TYR A 129 1.89 2.91 7.98
C TYR A 129 0.75 3.83 7.58
N TRP A 130 1.03 5.13 7.48
CA TRP A 130 0.07 6.10 6.97
C TRP A 130 0.31 6.32 5.49
N GLY A 131 -0.72 6.09 4.67
CA GLY A 131 -0.64 6.26 3.23
C GLY A 131 -1.73 7.19 2.73
N TYR A 132 -1.38 8.13 1.85
CA TYR A 132 -2.38 8.88 1.09
C TYR A 132 -2.60 8.21 -0.26
N LEU A 133 -3.85 7.90 -0.62
CA LEU A 133 -4.16 7.19 -1.87
C LEU A 133 -3.95 8.11 -3.09
N GLN A 134 -2.94 7.81 -3.91
CA GLN A 134 -2.56 8.61 -5.08
C GLN A 134 -3.21 8.14 -6.39
N GLY A 135 -3.69 6.89 -6.46
CA GLY A 135 -4.36 6.34 -7.64
C GLY A 135 -4.01 4.89 -7.90
N VAL A 136 -4.43 4.38 -9.06
CA VAL A 136 -4.01 3.05 -9.56
C VAL A 136 -2.61 3.10 -10.17
N PHE A 137 -1.95 1.95 -10.36
CA PHE A 137 -0.68 1.89 -11.11
C PHE A 137 -0.87 2.24 -12.59
N ASP A 138 -1.49 1.32 -13.33
CA ASP A 138 -1.83 1.39 -14.75
C ASP A 138 -2.93 0.35 -15.06
N GLU A 139 -3.24 0.16 -16.34
CA GLU A 139 -4.29 -0.78 -16.78
C GLU A 139 -3.89 -2.26 -16.70
N ASP A 140 -2.59 -2.56 -16.68
CA ASP A 140 -2.05 -3.93 -16.75
C ASP A 140 -1.70 -4.48 -15.37
N VAL A 141 -1.42 -3.62 -14.39
CA VAL A 141 -1.10 -3.98 -13.01
C VAL A 141 -2.21 -3.48 -12.09
N ARG A 142 -3.09 -4.39 -11.69
CA ARG A 142 -4.19 -4.08 -10.76
C ARG A 142 -3.64 -3.83 -9.36
N GLY A 143 -3.72 -2.58 -8.93
CA GLY A 143 -3.42 -2.16 -7.56
C GLY A 143 -3.32 -0.65 -7.46
N PHE A 144 -2.83 -0.19 -6.31
CA PHE A 144 -2.83 1.20 -5.89
C PHE A 144 -1.41 1.70 -5.58
N ASN A 145 -1.16 2.97 -5.84
CA ASN A 145 -0.03 3.70 -5.25
C ASN A 145 -0.52 4.48 -4.03
N PHE A 146 0.12 4.25 -2.88
CA PHE A 146 -0.01 5.08 -1.69
C PHE A 146 1.23 5.94 -1.51
N ASP A 147 1.07 7.24 -1.26
CA ASP A 147 2.14 8.09 -0.76
C ASP A 147 2.30 7.84 0.74
N VAL A 148 3.29 7.02 1.11
CA VAL A 148 3.49 6.58 2.49
C VAL A 148 4.32 7.61 3.24
N THR A 149 3.85 8.04 4.41
CA THR A 149 4.49 9.08 5.20
C THR A 149 4.66 8.67 6.66
N GLN A 150 5.66 9.25 7.33
CA GLN A 150 5.83 9.05 8.75
C GLN A 150 5.05 10.13 9.51
N VAL A 151 4.17 9.70 10.41
CA VAL A 151 3.33 10.59 11.22
C VAL A 151 3.76 10.50 12.67
N HIS A 152 3.93 11.68 13.28
CA HIS A 152 4.37 11.86 14.66
C HIS A 152 3.22 12.46 15.47
N PHE A 153 2.50 11.60 16.20
CA PHE A 153 1.39 12.03 17.04
C PHE A 153 1.81 12.55 18.40
N GLY A 154 1.06 13.53 18.88
CA GLY A 154 1.32 14.19 20.15
C GLY A 154 2.26 15.37 19.97
N ILE A 155 1.95 16.46 20.67
CA ILE A 155 2.72 17.70 20.63
C ILE A 155 4.19 17.46 21.03
N ASP A 156 4.43 16.53 21.96
CA ASP A 156 5.79 16.21 22.43
C ASP A 156 6.60 15.50 21.35
N ALA A 157 6.06 14.42 20.75
CA ALA A 157 6.75 13.70 19.68
C ALA A 157 6.92 14.56 18.42
N CYS A 158 5.92 15.39 18.10
CA CYS A 158 6.03 16.34 17.00
C CYS A 158 7.11 17.40 17.27
N ARG A 159 7.15 18.00 18.47
CA ARG A 159 8.19 18.99 18.83
C ARG A 159 9.59 18.40 18.90
N GLU A 160 9.72 17.13 19.26
CA GLU A 160 11.01 16.43 19.21
C GLU A 160 11.59 16.42 17.80
N VAL A 161 10.73 16.21 16.78
CA VAL A 161 11.15 16.12 15.38
C VAL A 161 11.25 17.49 14.71
N PHE A 162 10.26 18.36 14.89
CA PHE A 162 10.13 19.62 14.16
C PHE A 162 10.53 20.87 14.97
N GLY A 163 10.75 20.74 16.27
CA GLY A 163 11.01 21.84 17.19
C GLY A 163 9.75 22.60 17.61
N ASP A 164 9.94 23.71 18.34
CA ASP A 164 8.86 24.54 18.83
C ASP A 164 8.36 25.51 17.75
N GLY A 165 7.29 25.14 17.05
CA GLY A 165 6.56 26.02 16.14
C GLY A 165 5.07 25.66 16.09
N GLU A 166 4.19 26.67 16.21
CA GLU A 166 2.74 26.43 16.21
C GLU A 166 2.20 25.91 14.87
N GLU A 167 2.91 26.18 13.76
CA GLU A 167 2.48 25.80 12.40
C GLU A 167 3.03 24.44 11.92
N VAL A 168 4.03 23.87 12.61
CA VAL A 168 4.63 22.57 12.22
C VAL A 168 3.88 21.37 12.79
N CYS A 169 3.24 21.53 13.95
CA CYS A 169 2.45 20.49 14.59
C CYS A 169 0.95 20.74 14.37
N TRP A 170 0.44 20.36 13.20
CA TRP A 170 -0.97 20.49 12.84
C TRP A 170 -1.86 19.75 13.83
N ASN A 171 -2.62 20.49 14.65
CA ASN A 171 -3.63 19.91 15.55
C ASN A 171 -3.14 18.65 16.29
N ASN A 172 -1.93 18.71 16.87
CA ASN A 172 -1.29 17.66 17.67
C ASN A 172 -0.62 16.50 16.89
N TYR A 173 -0.28 16.68 15.61
CA TYR A 173 0.61 15.78 14.88
C TYR A 173 1.52 16.52 13.90
N GLY A 174 2.59 15.87 13.43
CA GLY A 174 3.44 16.36 12.35
C GLY A 174 3.77 15.23 11.37
N ILE A 175 4.04 15.58 10.11
CA ILE A 175 4.32 14.60 9.04
C ILE A 175 5.73 14.83 8.50
N THR A 176 6.54 13.77 8.50
CA THR A 176 7.86 13.78 7.88
C THR A 176 7.81 13.08 6.53
N ARG A 177 8.48 13.68 5.54
CA ARG A 177 8.77 13.06 4.25
C ARG A 177 10.28 12.95 4.08
N VAL A 178 10.73 11.78 3.67
CA VAL A 178 12.16 11.52 3.41
C VAL A 178 12.66 12.30 2.21
N ALA A 179 11.91 12.24 1.10
CA ALA A 179 12.22 12.94 -0.14
C ALA A 179 11.20 14.06 -0.31
N GLY A 180 11.61 15.25 -0.75
CA GLY A 180 10.71 16.40 -0.94
C GLY A 180 9.59 16.23 -1.98
N GLY A 181 9.30 15.00 -2.42
CA GLY A 181 8.19 14.59 -3.28
C GLY A 181 7.34 13.50 -2.60
N ASP A 182 6.63 12.71 -3.40
CA ASP A 182 5.85 11.57 -2.90
C ASP A 182 6.76 10.36 -2.66
N GLN A 183 6.37 9.52 -1.71
CA GLN A 183 7.05 8.28 -1.33
C GLN A 183 6.13 7.11 -1.68
N LEU A 184 5.99 6.86 -2.98
CA LEU A 184 5.00 5.91 -3.48
C LEU A 184 5.37 4.48 -3.10
N TYR A 185 4.42 3.77 -2.48
CA TYR A 185 4.49 2.36 -2.16
C TYR A 185 3.36 1.58 -2.83
N PRO A 186 3.65 0.40 -3.40
CA PRO A 186 2.66 -0.39 -4.08
C PRO A 186 1.74 -1.18 -3.14
N ALA A 187 0.44 -1.21 -3.44
CA ALA A 187 -0.52 -2.17 -2.90
C ALA A 187 -1.17 -2.96 -4.04
N TYR A 188 -0.79 -4.22 -4.23
CA TYR A 188 -1.36 -5.07 -5.28
C TYR A 188 -2.75 -5.55 -4.88
N LEU A 189 -3.65 -5.61 -5.87
CA LEU A 189 -5.03 -5.99 -5.62
C LEU A 189 -5.16 -7.40 -5.02
N ASP A 190 -4.36 -8.34 -5.50
CA ASP A 190 -4.41 -9.75 -5.07
C ASP A 190 -3.80 -9.98 -3.68
N ASP A 191 -3.05 -9.01 -3.15
CA ASP A 191 -2.48 -9.07 -1.81
C ASP A 191 -3.42 -8.47 -0.75
N LEU A 192 -4.41 -7.66 -1.15
CA LEU A 192 -5.34 -7.00 -0.25
C LEU A 192 -6.44 -7.97 0.22
N LEU A 193 -6.48 -8.20 1.53
CA LEU A 193 -7.51 -8.99 2.19
C LEU A 193 -8.74 -8.13 2.53
N TYR A 194 -8.53 -6.84 2.80
CA TYR A 194 -9.55 -5.96 3.34
C TYR A 194 -9.31 -4.51 2.93
N THR A 195 -10.38 -3.81 2.55
CA THR A 195 -10.36 -2.35 2.44
C THR A 195 -11.60 -1.73 3.06
N SER A 196 -11.42 -0.58 3.70
CA SER A 196 -12.52 0.30 4.11
C SER A 196 -12.33 1.68 3.51
N VAL A 197 -13.42 2.42 3.35
CA VAL A 197 -13.36 3.84 3.01
C VAL A 197 -14.04 4.66 4.09
N PHE A 198 -13.47 5.84 4.33
CA PHE A 198 -14.03 6.83 5.20
C PHE A 198 -15.23 7.53 4.53
N LEU A 199 -16.36 7.62 5.23
CA LEU A 199 -17.59 8.26 4.80
C LEU A 199 -17.89 9.49 5.67
N TYR A 200 -18.04 10.66 5.04
CA TYR A 200 -18.50 11.89 5.70
C TYR A 200 -19.16 12.89 4.74
N PRO A 201 -20.25 13.57 5.14
CA PRO A 201 -21.02 13.37 6.38
C PRO A 201 -22.10 12.29 6.23
N THR A 202 -22.31 11.48 7.26
CA THR A 202 -23.53 10.67 7.41
C THR A 202 -24.71 11.53 7.87
N ASP A 203 -25.92 10.98 7.85
CA ASP A 203 -27.15 11.69 8.27
C ASP A 203 -27.08 12.29 9.69
N ASP A 204 -26.28 11.70 10.59
CA ASP A 204 -26.05 12.16 11.96
C ASP A 204 -24.78 13.03 12.11
N GLY A 205 -24.08 13.32 11.02
CA GLY A 205 -22.84 14.09 10.99
C GLY A 205 -21.65 13.38 11.63
N SER A 206 -21.73 12.07 11.86
CA SER A 206 -20.64 11.28 12.44
C SER A 206 -19.73 10.70 11.34
N PRO A 207 -18.40 10.71 11.52
CA PRO A 207 -17.52 9.93 10.68
C PRO A 207 -17.86 8.43 10.80
N ARG A 208 -17.92 7.72 9.67
CA ARG A 208 -18.06 6.26 9.64
C ARG A 208 -17.15 5.67 8.60
N ASP A 209 -16.80 4.42 8.80
CA ASP A 209 -16.09 3.63 7.81
C ASP A 209 -17.05 2.61 7.21
N ALA A 210 -16.83 2.29 5.94
CA ALA A 210 -17.54 1.23 5.28
C ALA A 210 -16.57 0.30 4.55
N PHE A 211 -16.81 -1.00 4.69
CA PHE A 211 -16.14 -2.01 3.89
C PHE A 211 -16.40 -1.76 2.42
N VAL A 212 -15.37 -1.94 1.61
CA VAL A 212 -15.45 -2.00 0.15
C VAL A 212 -14.58 -3.16 -0.28
N ALA A 213 -15.06 -4.03 -1.17
CA ALA A 213 -14.20 -5.06 -1.74
C ALA A 213 -13.01 -4.41 -2.47
N PRO A 214 -11.77 -4.93 -2.33
CA PRO A 214 -10.59 -4.33 -2.97
C PRO A 214 -10.79 -4.09 -4.48
N ALA A 215 -11.45 -5.04 -5.17
CA ALA A 215 -11.73 -4.92 -6.60
C ALA A 215 -12.68 -3.76 -6.91
N ARG A 216 -13.69 -3.55 -6.06
CA ARG A 216 -14.63 -2.44 -6.19
C ARG A 216 -13.92 -1.11 -5.93
N LEU A 217 -13.08 -1.02 -4.90
CA LEU A 217 -12.27 0.18 -4.64
C LEU A 217 -11.38 0.51 -5.85
N TRP A 218 -10.74 -0.51 -6.44
CA TRP A 218 -9.89 -0.33 -7.63
C TRP A 218 -10.66 0.25 -8.82
N GLU A 219 -11.86 -0.28 -9.12
CA GLU A 219 -12.72 0.24 -10.19
C GLU A 219 -13.10 1.70 -9.96
N ILE A 220 -13.44 2.05 -8.73
CA ILE A 220 -13.85 3.42 -8.38
C ILE A 220 -12.68 4.38 -8.54
N VAL A 221 -11.49 4.01 -8.06
CA VAL A 221 -10.27 4.84 -8.18
C VAL A 221 -9.86 4.98 -9.65
N GLN A 222 -10.02 3.93 -10.46
CA GLN A 222 -9.73 3.93 -11.89
C GLN A 222 -10.70 4.83 -12.68
N THR A 223 -11.99 4.73 -12.39
CA THR A 223 -13.03 5.53 -13.08
C THR A 223 -13.07 6.98 -12.61
N GLY A 224 -12.49 7.27 -11.45
CA GLY A 224 -12.59 8.58 -10.80
C GLY A 224 -14.00 8.88 -10.31
N GLU A 225 -14.81 7.85 -10.09
CA GLU A 225 -16.13 7.96 -9.48
C GLU A 225 -15.98 8.56 -8.07
N GLU A 226 -16.81 9.55 -7.73
CA GLU A 226 -16.90 10.09 -6.38
C GLU A 226 -17.98 9.32 -5.60
N ILE A 227 -17.66 8.90 -4.37
CA ILE A 227 -18.62 8.25 -3.48
C ILE A 227 -19.05 9.26 -2.41
N ALA A 228 -20.37 9.47 -2.29
CA ALA A 228 -21.02 10.13 -1.16
C ALA A 228 -20.33 11.43 -0.67
N ASP A 229 -20.04 12.37 -1.59
CA ASP A 229 -19.35 13.64 -1.33
C ASP A 229 -18.01 13.51 -0.55
N SER A 230 -17.48 12.28 -0.42
CA SER A 230 -16.30 11.94 0.37
C SER A 230 -15.12 11.69 -0.57
N PRO A 231 -13.95 12.29 -0.31
CA PRO A 231 -12.77 12.05 -1.12
C PRO A 231 -12.26 10.62 -0.87
N ILE A 232 -12.37 9.74 -1.85
CA ILE A 232 -11.80 8.38 -1.80
C ILE A 232 -10.27 8.43 -1.78
N ARG A 233 -9.72 9.48 -2.41
CA ARG A 233 -8.32 9.89 -2.32
C ARG A 233 -8.15 10.62 -0.99
N SER A 234 -8.06 9.84 0.08
CA SER A 234 -7.81 10.30 1.44
C SER A 234 -6.63 9.55 2.05
N TRP A 235 -6.42 9.79 3.33
CA TRP A 235 -5.56 8.99 4.19
C TRP A 235 -6.13 7.59 4.39
N TYR A 236 -5.22 6.64 4.50
CA TYR A 236 -5.44 5.26 4.85
C TYR A 236 -4.42 4.84 5.90
N LEU A 237 -4.87 4.02 6.84
CA LEU A 237 -4.00 3.19 7.65
C LEU A 237 -3.70 1.91 6.88
N LEU A 238 -2.43 1.67 6.60
CA LEU A 238 -1.95 0.52 5.84
C LEU A 238 -1.36 -0.52 6.79
N THR A 239 -1.83 -1.76 6.69
CA THR A 239 -1.19 -2.90 7.34
C THR A 239 -0.25 -3.57 6.34
N ILE A 240 1.04 -3.58 6.66
CA ILE A 240 2.07 -4.22 5.83
C ILE A 240 2.58 -5.47 6.54
N ILE A 241 2.65 -6.58 5.81
CA ILE A 241 3.26 -7.84 6.24
C ILE A 241 4.08 -8.39 5.07
N ASP A 242 5.33 -8.76 5.34
CA ASP A 242 6.28 -9.31 4.35
C ASP A 242 6.42 -8.41 3.11
N GLY A 243 6.47 -7.09 3.33
CA GLY A 243 6.54 -6.09 2.27
C GLY A 243 5.27 -5.91 1.45
N LYS A 244 4.15 -6.53 1.82
CA LYS A 244 2.88 -6.42 1.10
C LYS A 244 1.85 -5.65 1.91
N VAL A 245 1.14 -4.73 1.26
CA VAL A 245 -0.04 -4.10 1.86
C VAL A 245 -1.17 -5.12 1.84
N ILE A 246 -1.55 -5.63 3.01
CA ILE A 246 -2.60 -6.65 3.14
C ILE A 246 -3.96 -6.06 3.55
N ALA A 247 -3.97 -4.84 4.10
CA ALA A 247 -5.19 -4.11 4.40
C ALA A 247 -4.96 -2.60 4.25
N ALA A 248 -5.99 -1.89 3.76
CA ALA A 248 -5.99 -0.43 3.68
C ALA A 248 -7.32 0.10 4.23
N GLU A 249 -7.26 0.78 5.36
CA GLU A 249 -8.42 1.26 6.10
C GLU A 249 -8.53 2.78 5.98
N GLY A 250 -9.63 3.27 5.42
CA GLY A 250 -9.84 4.69 5.20
C GLY A 250 -9.87 5.48 6.52
N ILE A 251 -9.33 6.69 6.52
CA ILE A 251 -9.34 7.52 7.73
C ILE A 251 -9.41 9.00 7.37
N TYR A 252 -10.05 9.79 8.24
CA TYR A 252 -10.27 11.21 8.00
C TYR A 252 -8.98 12.02 8.07
N THR A 253 -8.18 11.75 9.10
CA THR A 253 -6.93 12.44 9.37
C THR A 253 -5.86 11.41 9.71
N PRO A 254 -4.62 11.67 9.29
CA PRO A 254 -3.50 10.85 9.68
C PRO A 254 -3.17 11.01 11.15
#